data_AF-A0A940JFV2-F1
#
_entry.id   AF-A0A940JFV2-F1
#
_cell.length_a   1.000
_cell.length_b   1.000
_cell.length_c   1.000
_cell.angle_alpha   90.00
_cell.angle_beta   90.00
_cell.angle_gamma   90.00
#
_symmetry.space_group_name_H-M   'P 1'
#
loop_
_entity.id
_entity.type
_entity.pdbx_description
1 polymer ?
#
loop_
_entity_poly.entity_id
_entity_poly.type
_entity_poly.pdbx_seq_one_letter_code
_entity_poly.pdbx_strand_id
1 'polypeptide(L)' 'LIQEGFLKRTPRGREATEKAYKHLGKPSQANPGGNLLF' A
#
# COMPACT_ATOMS: atom_id res chain seq x y z
N LEU A 1 7.01 17.61 -0.32
CA LEU A 1 5.69 16.96 -0.11
C LEU A 1 5.38 15.85 -1.12
N ILE A 2 6.26 15.55 -2.08
CA ILE A 2 6.03 14.51 -3.08
C ILE A 2 7.22 13.56 -3.02
N GLN A 3 7.07 12.46 -2.28
CA GLN A 3 8.00 11.35 -2.39
C GLN A 3 7.65 10.59 -3.67
N GLU A 4 8.48 10.76 -4.68
CA GLU A 4 8.30 10.13 -5.98
C GLU A 4 8.32 8.60 -5.86
N GLY A 5 7.34 7.96 -6.50
CA GLY A 5 7.16 6.51 -6.48
C GLY A 5 6.46 5.98 -5.22
N PHE A 6 5.87 6.82 -4.37
CA PHE A 6 5.08 6.38 -3.21
C PHE A 6 3.60 6.17 -3.54
N LEU A 7 3.13 6.77 -4.62
CA LEU A 7 1.72 6.77 -5.00
C LEU A 7 1.58 6.31 -6.44
N LYS A 8 0.82 5.24 -6.66
CA LYS A 8 0.46 4.69 -7.98
C LYS A 8 -0.96 5.11 -8.33
N ARG A 9 -1.20 5.45 -9.61
CA ARG A 9 -2.56 5.73 -10.08
C ARG A 9 -3.25 4.44 -10.47
N THR A 10 -4.49 4.27 -10.02
CA THR A 10 -5.39 3.19 -10.43
C THR A 10 -6.70 3.80 -10.95
N PRO A 11 -7.52 3.06 -11.71
CA PRO A 11 -8.82 3.55 -12.19
C PRO A 11 -9.76 4.03 -11.07
N ARG A 12 -9.53 3.58 -9.82
CA ARG A 12 -10.29 3.95 -8.63
C ARG A 12 -9.65 5.07 -7.81
N GLY A 13 -8.44 5.53 -8.15
CA GLY A 13 -7.78 6.64 -7.45
C GLY A 13 -6.26 6.52 -7.36
N ARG A 14 -5.74 6.74 -6.15
CA ARG A 14 -4.31 6.74 -5.83
C ARG A 14 -4.06 5.69 -4.76
N GLU A 15 -3.23 4.70 -5.07
CA GLU A 15 -2.84 3.64 -4.14
C GLU A 15 -1.40 3.81 -3.68
N ALA A 16 -1.12 3.47 -2.42
CA ALA A 16 0.24 3.47 -1.90
C ALA A 16 1.06 2.34 -2.52
N THR A 17 2.28 2.63 -2.96
CA THR A 17 3.19 1.62 -3.48
C THR A 17 3.84 0.84 -2.33
N GLU A 18 4.43 -0.31 -2.64
CA GLU A 18 5.26 -1.05 -1.69
C GLU A 18 6.37 -0.21 -1.08
N LYS A 19 6.93 0.73 -1.86
CA LYS A 19 7.97 1.66 -1.38
C LYS A 19 7.43 2.55 -0.25
N ALA A 20 6.19 3.03 -0.37
CA ALA A 20 5.53 3.81 0.69
C ALA A 20 5.28 2.97 1.94
N TYR A 21 4.79 1.73 1.78
CA TYR A 21 4.57 0.83 2.91
C TYR A 21 5.88 0.50 3.65
N LYS A 22 6.96 0.19 2.90
CA LYS A 22 8.31 -0.03 3.46
C LYS A 22 8.84 1.20 4.19
N HIS A 23 8.65 2.41 3.62
CA HIS A 23 9.09 3.65 4.26
C HIS A 23 8.34 3.97 5.55
N LEU A 24 7.04 3.64 5.60
CA LEU A 24 6.21 3.82 6.79
C LEU A 24 6.36 2.69 7.81
N GLY A 25 7.15 1.65 7.52
CA GLY A 25 7.31 0.47 8.38
C GLY A 25 6.01 -0.31 8.59
N LYS A 26 5.04 -0.18 7.67
CA LYS A 26 3.75 -0.85 7.74
C LYS A 26 3.74 -2.03 6.78
N PRO A 27 3.21 -3.21 7.17
CA PRO A 27 2.99 -4.29 6.22
C PRO A 27 2.01 -3.81 5.16
N SER A 28 2.32 -3.99 3.88
CA SER A 28 1.37 -3.67 2.81
C SER A 28 0.11 -4.50 3.02
N GLN A 29 -1.06 -3.86 3.04
CA GLN A 29 -2.35 -4.55 3.18
C GLN A 29 -2.72 -5.42 1.96
N ALA A 30 -1.79 -5.62 1.02
CA ALA A 30 -1.92 -6.53 -0.11
C ALA A 30 -1.75 -8.02 0.30
N ASN A 31 -2.12 -8.37 1.53
CA ASN A 31 -2.39 -9.75 1.92
C ASN A 31 -3.90 -10.01 1.77
N PRO A 32 -4.39 -10.51 0.64
CA PRO A 32 -5.75 -11.05 0.53
C PRO A 32 -5.89 -12.41 1.24
N GLY A 33 -5.21 -12.60 2.38
CA GLY A 33 -5.05 -13.90 3.06
C GLY A 33 -5.01 -13.85 4.59
N GLY A 34 -5.34 -12.71 5.20
CA GLY A 34 -5.59 -12.64 6.65
C GLY A 34 -6.95 -13.22 6.97
N ASN A 35 -7.01 -14.53 7.16
CA ASN A 35 -8.17 -15.33 7.53
C ASN A 35 -8.96 -14.67 8.68
N LEU A 36 -10.11 -14.06 8.38
CA LEU A 36 -11.08 -13.56 9.36
C LEU A 36 -11.97 -14.73 9.83
N LEU A 37 -11.36 -15.71 10.48
CA LEU A 37 -12.05 -16.80 11.19
C LEU A 37 -11.50 -16.92 12.60
N PHE A 38 -11.82 -15.92 13.44
CA PHE A 38 -11.87 -16.05 14.90
C PHE A 38 -13.03 -15.21 15.41
#